data_AF-A0A941GEQ7-F1
#
_entry.id   AF-A0A941GEQ7-F1
#
_cell.length_a   1.000
_cell.length_b   1.000
_cell.length_c   1.000
_cell.angle_alpha   90.00
_cell.angle_beta   90.00
_cell.angle_gamma   90.00
#
_symmetry.space_group_name_H-M   'P 1'
#
loop_
_entity.id
_entity.type
_entity.pdbx_description
1 polymer ?
#
loop_
_entity_poly.entity_id
_entity_poly.type
_entity_poly.pdbx_seq_one_letter_code
_entity_poly.pdbx_strand_id
1 'polypeptide(L)'
;MENEIITPKKHGIISYIALAIGIICVFIVFVTPTRIANIGSLVGDYITFFTGAGILLSIIALLMKTEKKLIPVIALILSSSLFIFWIIFIFLLFTGQIEFAP
;
A
#
# COMPACT_ATOMS: atom_id res chain seq x y z
N MET A 1 -1.86 -40.41 10.89
CA MET A 1 -1.62 -38.96 10.89
C MET A 1 -2.90 -38.33 10.39
N GLU A 2 -3.71 -37.82 11.32
CA GLU A 2 -4.89 -37.03 10.99
C GLU A 2 -4.39 -35.79 10.24
N ASN A 3 -4.62 -35.74 8.93
CA ASN A 3 -4.41 -34.51 8.17
C ASN A 3 -5.55 -33.59 8.60
N GLU A 4 -5.32 -32.78 9.62
CA GLU A 4 -6.21 -31.67 9.93
C GLU A 4 -6.28 -30.80 8.68
N ILE A 5 -7.40 -30.90 7.96
CA ILE A 5 -7.70 -30.03 6.85
C ILE A 5 -7.91 -28.67 7.48
N ILE A 6 -6.84 -27.89 7.59
CA ILE A 6 -6.90 -26.49 8.02
C ILE A 6 -7.69 -25.76 6.92
N THR A 7 -9.01 -25.76 7.05
CA THR A 7 -9.89 -25.09 6.10
C THR A 7 -9.54 -23.61 6.14
N PRO A 8 -9.13 -23.00 5.01
CA PRO A 8 -8.75 -21.61 4.99
C PRO A 8 -9.93 -20.75 5.43
N LYS A 9 -9.72 -19.95 6.49
CA LYS A 9 -10.71 -19.01 7.01
C LYS A 9 -11.09 -18.03 5.89
N LYS A 10 -12.37 -17.69 5.77
CA LYS A 10 -12.92 -16.93 4.64
C LYS A 10 -12.07 -15.69 4.32
N HIS A 11 -11.72 -14.89 5.33
CA HIS A 11 -10.65 -13.89 5.41
C HIS A 11 -10.41 -13.57 6.90
N GLY A 12 -9.19 -13.24 7.32
CA GLY A 12 -8.92 -12.85 8.70
C GLY A 12 -8.78 -11.33 8.88
N ILE A 13 -8.79 -10.93 10.14
CA ILE A 13 -8.84 -9.52 10.57
C ILE A 13 -7.62 -8.76 10.06
N ILE A 14 -6.45 -9.40 10.01
CA ILE A 14 -5.19 -8.81 9.55
C ILE A 14 -5.31 -8.42 8.06
N SER A 15 -5.88 -9.28 7.22
CA SER A 15 -6.13 -8.98 5.81
C SER A 15 -7.07 -7.79 5.61
N TYR A 16 -8.10 -7.64 6.45
CA TYR A 16 -9.00 -6.49 6.38
C TYR A 16 -8.34 -5.18 6.84
N ILE A 17 -7.51 -5.23 7.88
CA ILE A 17 -6.74 -4.07 8.33
C ILE A 17 -5.75 -3.66 7.23
N ALA A 18 -5.05 -4.62 6.63
CA ALA A 18 -4.15 -4.36 5.51
C ALA A 18 -4.88 -3.72 4.33
N LEU A 19 -6.09 -4.22 3.99
CA LEU A 19 -6.93 -3.64 2.95
C LEU A 19 -7.33 -2.20 3.27
N ALA A 20 -7.77 -1.92 4.50
CA ALA A 20 -8.16 -0.57 4.92
C ALA A 20 -6.99 0.41 4.82
N ILE A 21 -5.80 0.00 5.28
CA ILE A 21 -4.56 0.79 5.14
C ILE A 21 -4.22 1.00 3.66
N GLY A 22 -4.34 -0.03 2.82
CA GLY A 22 -4.10 0.08 1.38
C GLY A 22 -5.04 1.09 0.71
N ILE A 23 -6.33 1.07 1.04
CA ILE A 23 -7.31 2.05 0.54
C ILE A 23 -6.91 3.47 0.95
N ILE A 24 -6.55 3.66 2.23
CA ILE A 24 -6.08 4.96 2.74
C ILE A 24 -4.81 5.41 1.98
N CYS A 25 -3.87 4.51 1.70
CA CYS A 25 -2.66 4.83 0.93
C CYS A 25 -3.01 5.36 -0.47
N VAL A 26 -3.94 4.72 -1.19
CA VAL A 26 -4.38 5.19 -2.52
C VAL A 26 -4.94 6.61 -2.44
N PHE A 27 -5.82 6.89 -1.48
CA PHE A 27 -6.37 8.24 -1.33
C PHE A 27 -5.29 9.26 -1.00
N ILE A 28 -4.33 8.92 -0.15
CA ILE A 28 -3.23 9.84 0.17
C ILE A 28 -2.32 10.07 -1.05
N VAL A 29 -2.11 9.07 -1.89
CA VAL A 29 -1.25 9.19 -3.08
C VAL A 29 -1.86 10.08 -4.15
N PHE A 30 -3.18 9.99 -4.37
CA PHE A 30 -3.87 10.74 -5.42
C PHE A 30 -4.48 12.08 -4.96
N VAL A 31 -4.47 12.37 -3.66
CA VAL A 31 -4.84 13.68 -3.11
C VAL A 31 -3.55 14.48 -2.86
N THR A 32 -3.66 15.80 -2.77
CA THR A 32 -2.58 16.78 -2.53
C THR A 32 -1.49 16.43 -1.48
N PRO A 33 -1.70 15.58 -0.43
CA PRO A 33 -0.63 15.17 0.49
C PRO A 33 0.63 14.54 -0.13
N THR A 34 0.62 13.99 -1.35
CA THR A 34 1.86 13.51 -2.00
C THR A 34 2.88 14.62 -2.26
N ARG A 35 2.43 15.87 -2.45
CA ARG A 35 3.35 17.03 -2.48
C ARG A 35 3.95 17.33 -1.11
N ILE A 36 3.24 17.04 -0.03
CA ILE A 36 3.64 17.30 1.37
C ILE A 36 4.65 16.24 1.86
N ALA A 37 4.52 15.00 1.36
CA ALA A 37 5.51 13.93 1.56
C ALA A 37 6.87 14.25 0.95
N ASN A 38 6.88 14.87 -0.23
CA ASN A 38 8.12 15.16 -0.96
C ASN A 38 8.86 16.44 -0.51
N ILE A 39 8.29 17.19 0.46
CA ILE A 39 8.87 18.43 1.02
C ILE A 39 9.59 18.15 2.35
N GLY A 40 9.62 16.90 2.83
CA GLY A 40 10.25 16.56 4.11
C GLY A 40 9.48 17.11 5.31
N SER A 41 8.15 17.06 5.25
CA SER A 41 7.30 17.44 6.38
C SER A 41 6.98 16.25 7.27
N LEU A 42 6.76 16.50 8.57
CA LEU A 42 6.34 15.47 9.53
C LEU A 42 5.12 14.67 9.05
N VAL A 43 4.13 15.35 8.45
CA VAL A 43 2.92 14.71 7.90
C VAL A 43 3.28 13.76 6.75
N GLY A 44 4.23 14.17 5.92
CA GLY A 44 4.81 13.38 4.85
C GLY A 44 5.49 12.09 5.29
N ASP A 45 6.27 12.18 6.37
CA ASP A 45 6.98 11.04 6.95
C ASP A 45 5.99 10.00 7.50
N TYR A 46 4.93 10.45 8.18
CA TYR A 46 3.87 9.55 8.66
C TYR A 46 3.18 8.82 7.51
N ILE A 47 2.88 9.50 6.41
CA ILE A 47 2.27 8.90 5.21
C ILE A 47 3.17 7.81 4.62
N THR A 48 4.46 8.10 4.50
CA THR A 48 5.45 7.15 3.97
C THR A 48 5.55 5.92 4.89
N PHE A 49 5.55 6.14 6.21
CA PHE A 49 5.53 5.08 7.21
C PHE A 49 4.28 4.20 7.12
N PHE A 50 3.08 4.80 6.97
CA PHE A 50 1.82 4.06 6.80
C PHE A 50 1.83 3.18 5.54
N THR A 51 2.43 3.67 4.46
CA THR A 51 2.57 2.91 3.21
C THR A 51 3.48 1.70 3.42
N GLY A 52 4.64 1.88 4.06
CA GLY A 52 5.53 0.78 4.42
C GLY A 52 4.88 -0.25 5.34
N ALA A 53 4.15 0.22 6.36
CA ALA A 53 3.40 -0.64 7.27
C ALA A 53 2.31 -1.45 6.54
N GLY A 54 1.57 -0.83 5.62
CA GLY A 54 0.54 -1.50 4.82
C GLY A 54 1.10 -2.62 3.92
N ILE A 55 2.27 -2.38 3.30
CA ILE A 55 2.98 -3.39 2.51
C ILE A 55 3.44 -4.55 3.39
N LEU A 56 4.10 -4.25 4.53
CA LEU A 56 4.59 -5.28 5.44
C LEU A 56 3.44 -6.14 5.97
N LEU A 57 2.33 -5.51 6.37
CA LEU A 57 1.15 -6.21 6.86
C LEU A 57 0.49 -7.08 5.78
N SER A 58 0.46 -6.59 4.54
CA SER A 58 -0.04 -7.37 3.39
C SER A 58 0.84 -8.58 3.07
N ILE A 59 2.18 -8.45 3.17
CA ILE A 59 3.12 -9.57 3.00
C ILE A 59 2.93 -10.61 4.11
N ILE A 60 2.83 -10.17 5.37
CA ILE A 60 2.59 -11.07 6.51
C ILE A 60 1.27 -11.83 6.31
N ALA A 61 0.20 -11.13 5.93
CA ALA A 61 -1.09 -11.74 5.64
C ALA A 61 -1.05 -12.72 4.46
N LEU A 62 -0.21 -12.48 3.45
CA LEU A 62 0.00 -13.38 2.32
C LEU A 62 0.76 -14.66 2.69
N LEU A 63 1.69 -14.55 3.66
CA LEU A 63 2.49 -15.68 4.16
C LEU A 63 1.69 -16.57 5.14
N MET A 64 0.60 -16.07 5.72
CA MET A 64 -0.29 -16.89 6.57
C MET A 64 -1.05 -17.91 5.72
N LYS A 65 -0.76 -19.22 5.93
CA LYS A 65 -1.41 -20.34 5.23
C LYS A 65 -2.91 -20.50 5.54
N THR A 66 -3.40 -19.80 6.55
CA THR A 66 -4.76 -19.92 7.09
C THR A 66 -5.79 -19.04 6.38
N GLU A 67 -5.38 -18.13 5.47
CA GLU A 67 -6.27 -17.16 4.84
C GLU A 67 -6.29 -17.24 3.31
N LYS A 68 -7.43 -16.88 2.72
CA LYS A 68 -7.53 -16.68 1.26
C LYS A 68 -6.67 -15.49 0.84
N LYS A 69 -5.71 -15.76 -0.05
CA LYS A 69 -4.70 -14.79 -0.54
C LYS A 69 -5.25 -13.62 -1.36
N LEU A 70 -6.50 -13.65 -1.80
CA LEU A 70 -7.09 -12.61 -2.66
C LEU A 70 -7.04 -11.21 -2.01
N ILE A 71 -7.50 -11.09 -0.76
CA ILE A 71 -7.54 -9.81 -0.05
C ILE A 71 -6.13 -9.27 0.22
N PRO A 72 -5.19 -10.06 0.78
CA PRO A 72 -3.79 -9.63 0.92
C PRO A 72 -3.14 -9.16 -0.37
N VAL A 73 -3.41 -9.82 -1.50
CA VAL A 73 -2.86 -9.40 -2.81
C VAL A 73 -3.45 -8.05 -3.23
N ILE A 74 -4.76 -7.85 -3.10
CA ILE A 74 -5.41 -6.58 -3.40
C ILE A 74 -4.84 -5.48 -2.48
N ALA A 75 -4.75 -5.74 -1.17
CA ALA A 75 -4.17 -4.82 -0.19
C ALA A 75 -2.73 -4.44 -0.55
N LEU A 76 -1.91 -5.42 -0.96
CA LEU A 76 -0.53 -5.19 -1.39
C LEU A 76 -0.48 -4.26 -2.62
N ILE A 77 -1.29 -4.52 -3.64
CA ILE A 77 -1.37 -3.68 -4.85
C ILE A 77 -1.77 -2.25 -4.48
N LEU A 78 -2.78 -2.09 -3.62
CA LEU A 78 -3.26 -0.78 -3.17
C LEU A 78 -2.19 -0.03 -2.35
N SER A 79 -1.52 -0.69 -1.42
CA SER A 79 -0.41 -0.10 -0.66
C SER A 79 0.81 0.22 -1.52
N SER A 80 1.04 -0.51 -2.62
CA SER A 80 2.12 -0.21 -3.58
C SER A 80 1.81 0.95 -4.55
N SER A 81 0.64 1.59 -4.46
CA SER A 81 0.26 2.74 -5.29
C SER A 81 1.26 3.90 -5.24
N LEU A 82 1.96 4.09 -4.11
CA LEU A 82 2.98 5.13 -3.95
C LEU A 82 4.17 4.94 -4.90
N PHE A 83 4.54 3.70 -5.20
CA PHE A 83 5.60 3.41 -6.18
C PHE A 83 5.16 3.76 -7.61
N ILE A 84 3.91 3.44 -7.95
CA ILE A 84 3.34 3.77 -9.26
C ILE A 84 3.28 5.28 -9.45
N PHE A 85 2.90 6.02 -8.40
CA PHE A 85 2.93 7.48 -8.40
C PHE A 85 4.32 8.04 -8.70
N TRP A 86 5.37 7.51 -8.06
CA TRP A 86 6.74 7.97 -8.32
C TRP A 86 7.18 7.73 -9.76
N ILE A 87 6.82 6.58 -10.35
CA ILE A 87 7.11 6.28 -11.76
C ILE A 87 6.42 7.31 -12.67
N ILE A 88 5.13 7.56 -12.44
CA ILE A 88 4.35 8.54 -13.20
C ILE A 88 4.91 9.95 -13.02
N PHE A 89 5.25 10.33 -11.79
CA PHE A 89 5.82 11.63 -11.45
C PHE A 89 7.14 11.87 -12.18
N ILE A 90 8.07 10.91 -12.12
CA ILE A 90 9.35 10.97 -12.85
C ILE A 90 9.09 11.09 -14.37
N PHE A 91 8.16 10.30 -14.91
CA PHE A 91 7.84 10.37 -16.34
C PHE A 91 7.27 11.74 -16.76
N LEU A 92 6.31 12.27 -16.01
CA LEU A 92 5.74 13.61 -16.26
C LEU A 92 6.79 14.71 -16.16
N LEU A 93 7.73 14.55 -15.24
CA LEU A 93 8.84 15.48 -15.01
C LEU A 93 9.83 15.49 -16.18
N PHE A 94 10.22 14.32 -16.69
CA PHE A 94 11.09 14.22 -17.86
C PHE A 94 10.40 14.65 -19.16
N THR A 95 9.08 14.55 -19.24
CA THR A 95 8.28 15.01 -20.39
C THR A 95 7.91 16.50 -20.33
N GLY A 96 8.31 17.20 -19.27
CA GLY A 96 8.02 18.63 -19.07
C GLY A 96 6.53 18.95 -18.86
N GLN A 97 5.71 17.94 -18.58
CA GLN A 97 4.28 18.10 -18.30
C GLN A 97 4.02 18.64 -16.88
N ILE A 98 5.01 18.53 -15.99
CA ILE A 98 5.01 19.14 -14.67
C ILE A 98 6.29 19.95 -14.48
N GLU A 99 6.18 21.10 -13.82
CA GLU A 99 7.33 21.93 -13.49
C GLU A 99 8.17 21.26 -12.39
N PHE A 100 9.50 21.27 -12.56
CA PHE A 100 10.47 20.80 -11.57
C PHE A 100 10.55 21.85 -10.44
N ALA A 101 9.50 21.91 -9.61
CA ALA A 101 9.26 23.00 -8.66
C ALA A 101 8.93 24.37 -9.34
N PRO A 102 8.38 25.36 -8.62
CA PRO A 102 8.51 26.75 -9.05
C PRO A 102 9.97 27.19 -9.11
#